data_AF-A0A8J6MS98-F1
#
_entry.id   AF-A0A8J6MS98-F1
#
_cell.length_a   1.000
_cell.length_b   1.000
_cell.length_c   1.000
_cell.angle_alpha   90.00
_cell.angle_beta   90.00
_cell.angle_gamma   90.00
#
_symmetry.space_group_name_H-M   'P 1'
#
loop_
_entity.id
_entity.type
_entity.pdbx_description
1 polymer ?
#
loop_
_entity_poly.entity_id
_entity_poly.type
_entity_poly.pdbx_seq_one_letter_code
_entity_poly.pdbx_strand_id
1 'polypeptide(L)'
;MASGGNILLRRFYKLWPLGLVLFLAGCSTTNKDGTIRIIDPENGIWDKFFVGPLSDFLNFIANIFGGNYGLSILVVTIIVRLVVLPLTLKQYKSSKAMQALQPELAKVKEKYKDEPQKQQEETMKLFQQNNVNPMAGCFPIFV
;
A
#
# COMPACT_ATOMS: atom_id res chain seq x y z
N MET A 1 -38.20 -29.67 -20.30
CA MET A 1 -38.13 -28.87 -19.06
C MET A 1 -36.70 -28.33 -18.87
N ALA A 2 -36.21 -27.50 -19.80
CA ALA A 2 -34.82 -27.03 -19.80
C ALA A 2 -34.67 -25.71 -20.58
N SER A 3 -35.24 -24.61 -20.08
CA SER A 3 -35.01 -23.27 -20.66
C SER A 3 -35.32 -22.16 -19.65
N GLY A 4 -34.67 -22.22 -18.48
CA GLY A 4 -34.87 -21.23 -17.41
C GLY A 4 -33.58 -20.75 -16.73
N GLY A 5 -32.53 -21.59 -16.68
CA GLY A 5 -31.30 -21.29 -15.94
C GLY A 5 -30.37 -20.25 -16.59
N ASN A 6 -30.31 -20.19 -17.92
CA ASN A 6 -29.36 -19.31 -18.64
C ASN A 6 -29.76 -17.82 -18.62
N ILE A 7 -31.03 -17.49 -18.33
CA ILE A 7 -31.51 -16.11 -18.31
C ILE A 7 -31.10 -15.39 -17.01
N LEU A 8 -31.08 -16.12 -15.88
CA LEU A 8 -30.72 -15.59 -14.57
C LEU A 8 -29.23 -15.29 -14.46
N LEU A 9 -28.38 -16.19 -14.97
CA LEU A 9 -26.92 -16.00 -15.03
C LEU A 9 -26.52 -14.80 -15.91
N ARG A 10 -27.19 -14.60 -17.05
CA ARG A 10 -26.93 -13.45 -17.94
C ARG A 10 -27.36 -12.13 -17.30
N ARG A 11 -28.41 -12.14 -16.47
CA ARG A 11 -28.91 -10.97 -15.74
C ARG A 11 -27.99 -10.62 -14.57
N PHE A 12 -27.46 -11.62 -13.86
CA PHE A 12 -26.42 -11.44 -12.85
C PHE A 12 -25.12 -10.89 -13.45
N TYR A 13 -24.64 -11.43 -14.58
CA TYR A 13 -23.40 -10.95 -15.22
C TYR A 13 -23.51 -9.52 -15.77
N LYS A 14 -24.71 -9.11 -16.22
CA LYS A 14 -24.98 -7.71 -16.61
C LYS A 14 -25.11 -6.76 -15.42
N LEU A 15 -25.58 -7.24 -14.25
CA LEU A 15 -25.77 -6.43 -13.05
C LEU A 15 -24.53 -6.38 -12.15
N TRP A 16 -23.60 -7.34 -12.27
CA TRP A 16 -22.33 -7.38 -11.57
C TRP A 16 -21.48 -6.11 -11.73
N PRO A 17 -21.24 -5.56 -12.95
CA PRO A 17 -20.49 -4.32 -13.08
C PRO A 17 -21.22 -3.13 -12.45
N LEU A 18 -22.56 -3.11 -12.49
CA LEU A 18 -23.35 -2.06 -11.85
C LEU A 18 -23.28 -2.15 -10.31
N GLY A 19 -23.28 -3.37 -9.77
CA GLY A 19 -23.11 -3.63 -8.34
C GLY A 19 -21.69 -3.34 -7.85
N LEU A 20 -20.66 -3.68 -8.63
CA LEU A 20 -19.26 -3.35 -8.33
C LEU A 20 -19.03 -1.83 -8.37
N VAL A 21 -19.64 -1.12 -9.33
CA VAL A 21 -19.58 0.35 -9.41
C VAL A 21 -20.34 1.00 -8.27
N LEU A 22 -21.50 0.48 -7.86
CA LEU A 22 -22.23 0.93 -6.66
C LEU A 22 -21.45 0.67 -5.37
N PHE A 23 -20.73 -0.45 -5.30
CA PHE A 23 -19.90 -0.80 -4.15
C PHE A 23 -18.62 0.05 -4.09
N LEU A 24 -17.99 0.31 -5.25
CA LEU A 24 -16.82 1.20 -5.35
C LEU A 24 -17.18 2.69 -5.20
N ALA A 25 -18.37 3.11 -5.62
CA ALA A 25 -18.92 4.44 -5.36
C ALA A 25 -19.50 4.58 -3.95
N GLY A 26 -19.66 3.47 -3.23
CA GLY A 26 -20.20 3.39 -1.88
C GLY A 26 -19.18 3.70 -0.80
N CYS A 27 -18.53 4.87 -0.86
CA CYS A 27 -17.94 5.50 0.32
C CYS A 27 -17.91 7.02 0.16
N SER A 28 -19.02 7.66 0.47
CA SER A 28 -19.07 9.10 0.72
C SER A 28 -20.19 9.35 1.73
N THR A 29 -19.83 9.50 2.99
CA THR A 29 -20.75 9.99 4.02
C THR A 29 -20.94 11.49 3.79
N THR A 30 -22.03 11.87 3.14
CA THR A 30 -22.43 13.29 3.01
C THR A 30 -23.11 13.73 4.31
N ASN A 31 -22.50 14.66 5.04
CA ASN A 31 -23.15 15.39 6.12
C ASN A 31 -24.08 16.48 5.54
N LYS A 32 -25.11 16.88 6.31
CA LYS A 32 -26.26 17.69 5.85
C LYS A 32 -25.98 19.19 5.70
N ASP A 33 -24.73 19.60 5.69
CA ASP A 33 -24.30 20.99 5.89
C ASP A 33 -23.06 21.36 5.08
N GLY A 34 -22.93 20.82 3.85
CA GLY A 34 -22.18 21.44 2.73
C GLY A 34 -20.71 21.83 2.94
N THR A 35 -20.08 21.45 4.05
CA THR A 35 -18.71 21.84 4.41
C THR A 35 -17.94 20.63 4.94
N ILE A 36 -16.73 20.47 4.41
CA ILE A 36 -15.75 19.47 4.86
C ILE A 36 -14.85 20.20 5.87
N ARG A 37 -15.12 20.06 7.17
CA ARG A 37 -14.14 20.43 8.21
C ARG A 37 -13.38 19.18 8.63
N ILE A 38 -12.30 18.85 7.90
CA ILE A 38 -11.27 17.88 8.33
C ILE A 38 -10.02 18.62 8.84
N ILE A 39 -10.05 19.96 8.88
CA ILE A 39 -8.94 20.78 9.34
C ILE A 39 -9.52 21.73 10.37
N ASP A 40 -9.48 21.33 11.64
CA ASP A 40 -9.64 22.25 12.77
C ASP A 40 -8.29 23.00 12.92
N PRO A 41 -8.23 24.30 12.56
CA PRO A 41 -6.97 25.04 12.44
C PRO A 41 -6.40 25.52 13.78
N GLU A 42 -6.93 25.05 14.91
CA GLU A 42 -6.55 25.54 16.23
C GLU A 42 -5.95 24.40 17.08
N ASN A 43 -4.75 23.91 16.72
CA ASN A 43 -3.85 23.03 17.50
C ASN A 43 -3.67 21.57 17.03
N GLY A 44 -3.77 21.28 15.73
CA GLY A 44 -3.37 19.99 15.18
C GLY A 44 -1.86 19.73 15.33
N ILE A 45 -1.46 18.75 16.16
CA ILE A 45 -0.06 18.28 16.26
C ILE A 45 0.50 17.91 14.86
N TRP A 46 -0.36 17.36 14.01
CA TRP A 46 -0.06 17.02 12.62
C TRP A 46 0.31 18.23 11.76
N ASP A 47 -0.40 19.35 11.91
CA ASP A 47 -0.11 20.56 11.14
C ASP A 47 1.22 21.17 11.58
N LYS A 48 1.49 21.17 12.88
CA LYS A 48 2.74 21.73 13.42
C LYS A 48 3.96 20.85 13.14
N PHE A 49 3.81 19.53 13.17
CA PHE A 49 4.94 18.60 13.02
C PHE A 49 5.21 18.19 11.57
N PHE A 50 4.17 18.06 10.74
CA PHE A 50 4.33 17.60 9.36
C PHE A 50 4.04 18.70 8.35
N VAL A 51 2.89 19.37 8.42
CA VAL A 51 2.45 20.31 7.37
C VAL A 51 3.29 21.60 7.36
N GLY A 52 3.59 22.16 8.54
CA GLY A 52 4.40 23.37 8.69
C GLY A 52 5.81 23.20 8.14
N PRO A 53 6.61 22.24 8.66
CA PRO A 53 7.97 22.01 8.18
C PRO A 53 8.03 21.65 6.69
N LEU A 54 7.04 20.90 6.19
CA LEU A 54 6.93 20.57 4.77
C LEU A 54 6.69 21.82 3.92
N SER A 55 5.76 22.68 4.35
CA SER A 55 5.40 23.91 3.63
C SER A 55 6.55 24.92 3.62
N ASP A 56 7.23 25.09 4.76
CA ASP A 56 8.40 25.95 4.89
C ASP A 56 9.57 25.45 4.02
N PHE A 57 9.79 24.14 3.99
CA PHE A 57 10.80 23.52 3.13
C PHE A 57 10.48 23.74 1.64
N LEU A 58 9.21 23.62 1.24
CA LEU A 58 8.79 23.86 -0.14
C LEU A 58 8.98 25.32 -0.55
N ASN A 59 8.64 26.27 0.33
CA ASN A 59 8.83 27.70 0.12
C ASN A 59 10.32 28.10 0.08
N PHE A 60 11.16 27.43 0.86
CA PHE A 60 12.61 27.60 0.82
C PHE A 60 13.19 27.22 -0.55
N ILE A 61 12.81 26.05 -1.08
CA ILE A 61 13.26 25.62 -2.41
C ILE A 61 12.61 26.47 -3.52
N ALA A 62 11.37 26.93 -3.34
CA ALA A 62 10.70 27.85 -4.27
C ALA A 62 11.42 29.20 -4.40
N ASN A 63 11.90 29.76 -3.29
CA ASN A 63 12.66 31.01 -3.31
C ASN A 63 14.01 30.87 -4.02
N ILE A 64 14.71 29.75 -3.81
CA ILE A 64 16.00 29.48 -4.49
C ILE A 64 15.83 29.46 -6.01
N PHE A 65 14.71 28.95 -6.51
CA PHE A 65 14.40 28.85 -7.94
C PHE A 65 13.60 30.05 -8.49
N GLY A 66 13.55 31.18 -7.76
CA GLY A 66 12.93 32.42 -8.24
C GLY A 66 11.41 32.35 -8.39
N GLY A 67 10.73 31.54 -7.57
CA GLY A 67 9.27 31.38 -7.60
C GLY A 67 8.76 30.33 -8.58
N ASN A 68 9.64 29.56 -9.24
CA ASN A 68 9.22 28.45 -10.10
C ASN A 68 8.94 27.17 -9.29
N TYR A 69 7.70 27.06 -8.79
CA TYR A 69 7.24 25.91 -8.00
C TYR A 69 7.39 24.56 -8.72
N GLY A 70 7.29 24.53 -10.06
CA GLY A 70 7.43 23.29 -10.83
C GLY A 70 8.84 22.69 -10.73
N LEU A 71 9.88 23.52 -10.89
CA LEU A 71 11.27 23.09 -10.70
C LEU A 71 11.56 22.75 -9.24
N SER A 72 11.00 23.51 -8.30
CA SER A 72 11.20 23.28 -6.87
C SER A 72 10.64 21.93 -6.42
N ILE A 73 9.41 21.57 -6.84
CA ILE A 73 8.82 20.26 -6.52
C ILE A 73 9.67 19.13 -7.12
N LEU A 74 10.12 19.28 -8.37
CA LEU A 74 10.95 18.26 -9.02
C LEU A 74 12.25 18.03 -8.23
N VAL A 75 12.93 19.10 -7.81
CA VAL A 75 14.17 19.00 -7.02
C VAL A 75 13.90 18.38 -5.66
N VAL A 76 12.82 18.77 -4.97
CA VAL A 76 12.41 18.16 -3.70
C VAL A 76 12.19 16.66 -3.86
N THR A 77 11.50 16.21 -4.90
CA THR A 77 11.28 14.77 -5.14
C THR A 77 12.57 14.00 -5.38
N ILE A 78 13.56 14.59 -6.06
CA ILE A 78 14.87 13.97 -6.28
C ILE A 78 15.62 13.84 -4.95
N ILE A 79 15.65 14.91 -4.15
CA ILE A 79 16.32 14.90 -2.84
C ILE A 79 15.70 13.84 -1.93
N VAL A 80 14.36 13.84 -1.82
CA VAL A 80 13.62 12.85 -1.01
C VAL A 80 13.91 11.44 -1.52
N ARG A 81 13.88 11.20 -2.84
CA ARG A 81 14.24 9.90 -3.41
C ARG A 81 15.67 9.49 -3.05
N LEU A 82 16.65 10.39 -3.11
CA LEU A 82 18.04 10.06 -2.77
C LEU A 82 18.20 9.72 -1.28
N VAL A 83 17.48 10.41 -0.39
CA VAL A 83 17.48 10.11 1.05
C VAL A 83 16.79 8.77 1.35
N VAL A 84 15.71 8.45 0.64
CA VAL A 84 14.93 7.21 0.82
C VAL A 84 15.57 6.02 0.08
N LEU A 85 16.42 6.24 -0.93
CA LEU A 85 17.11 5.21 -1.72
C LEU A 85 17.91 4.19 -0.86
N PRO A 86 18.74 4.58 0.12
CA PRO A 86 19.45 3.61 0.95
C PRO A 86 18.48 2.73 1.77
N LEU A 87 17.31 3.26 2.13
CA LEU A 87 16.26 2.49 2.82
C LEU A 87 15.59 1.50 1.85
N THR A 88 15.24 1.94 0.65
CA THR A 88 14.58 1.09 -0.35
C THR A 88 15.49 -0.03 -0.85
N LEU A 89 16.81 0.20 -0.94
CA LEU A 89 17.78 -0.86 -1.24
C LEU A 89 17.77 -1.97 -0.17
N LYS A 90 17.64 -1.62 1.11
CA LYS A 90 17.50 -2.61 2.20
C LYS A 90 16.18 -3.39 2.06
N GLN A 91 15.07 -2.70 1.77
CA GLN A 91 13.77 -3.34 1.52
C GLN A 91 13.84 -4.30 0.31
N TYR A 92 14.53 -3.90 -0.76
CA TYR A 92 14.70 -4.71 -1.97
C TYR A 92 15.51 -5.98 -1.70
N LYS A 93 16.59 -5.89 -0.89
CA LYS A 93 17.38 -7.06 -0.47
C LYS A 93 16.53 -8.08 0.28
N SER A 94 15.69 -7.63 1.22
CA SER A 94 14.77 -8.51 1.95
C SER A 94 13.72 -9.16 1.03
N SER A 95 13.18 -8.41 0.07
CA SER A 95 12.24 -8.94 -0.93
C SER A 95 12.89 -10.02 -1.82
N LYS A 96 14.13 -9.81 -2.26
CA LYS A 96 14.88 -10.80 -3.05
C LYS A 96 15.16 -12.08 -2.27
N ALA A 97 15.48 -11.98 -0.98
CA ALA A 97 15.69 -13.14 -0.12
C ALA A 97 14.40 -13.97 0.06
N MET A 98 13.24 -13.31 0.17
CA MET A 98 11.93 -13.99 0.15
C MET A 98 11.66 -14.70 -1.18
N GLN A 99 12.04 -14.10 -2.31
CA GLN A 99 11.88 -14.73 -3.63
C GLN A 99 12.75 -15.98 -3.78
N ALA A 100 13.98 -15.96 -3.27
CA ALA A 100 14.87 -17.12 -3.29
C ALA A 100 14.32 -18.32 -2.48
N LEU A 101 13.48 -18.06 -1.46
CA LEU A 101 12.83 -19.07 -0.62
C LEU A 101 11.57 -19.68 -1.24
N GLN A 102 10.97 -19.06 -2.25
CA GLN A 102 9.76 -19.56 -2.91
C GLN A 102 9.83 -21.04 -3.37
N PRO A 103 10.93 -21.53 -3.97
CA PRO A 103 11.03 -22.94 -4.35
C PRO A 103 11.05 -23.89 -3.14
N GLU A 104 11.70 -23.51 -2.04
CA GLU A 104 11.72 -24.34 -0.83
C GLU A 104 10.38 -24.33 -0.11
N LEU A 105 9.72 -23.17 -0.09
CA LEU A 105 8.34 -23.06 0.37
C LEU A 105 7.39 -23.95 -0.45
N ALA A 106 7.58 -24.05 -1.77
CA ALA A 106 6.78 -24.94 -2.61
C ALA A 106 6.97 -26.41 -2.23
N LYS A 107 8.20 -26.85 -1.94
CA LYS A 107 8.49 -28.22 -1.46
C LYS A 107 7.82 -28.51 -0.11
N VAL A 108 7.85 -27.56 0.83
CA VAL A 108 7.16 -27.70 2.13
C VAL A 108 5.65 -27.79 1.93
N LYS A 109 5.09 -26.95 1.05
CA LYS A 109 3.67 -27.01 0.69
C LYS A 109 3.28 -28.34 0.07
N GLU A 110 4.13 -28.92 -0.78
CA GLU A 110 3.84 -30.22 -1.40
C GLU A 110 3.96 -31.40 -0.44
N LYS A 111 4.93 -31.34 0.48
CA LYS A 111 5.17 -32.40 1.46
C LYS A 111 4.10 -32.46 2.56
N TYR A 112 3.50 -31.33 2.92
CA TYR A 112 2.54 -31.22 4.02
C TYR A 112 1.14 -30.72 3.57
N LYS A 113 0.72 -31.05 2.33
CA LYS A 113 -0.59 -30.62 1.78
C LYS A 113 -1.77 -30.93 2.69
N ASP A 114 -1.73 -32.08 3.36
CA ASP A 114 -2.82 -32.58 4.21
C ASP A 114 -2.70 -32.11 5.68
N GLU A 115 -1.60 -31.45 6.05
CA GLU A 115 -1.29 -31.03 7.42
C GLU A 115 -0.99 -29.52 7.50
N PRO A 116 -2.02 -28.65 7.45
CA PRO A 116 -1.83 -27.20 7.40
C PRO A 116 -1.11 -26.64 8.64
N GLN A 117 -1.26 -27.27 9.80
CA GLN A 117 -0.56 -26.87 11.02
C GLN A 117 0.96 -27.11 10.91
N LYS A 118 1.37 -28.31 10.49
CA LYS A 118 2.80 -28.61 10.26
C LYS A 118 3.38 -27.79 9.13
N GLN A 119 2.60 -27.53 8.08
CA GLN A 119 3.01 -26.66 6.98
C GLN A 119 3.35 -25.24 7.47
N GLN A 120 2.55 -24.66 8.36
CA GLN A 120 2.83 -23.34 8.95
C GLN A 120 4.08 -23.37 9.83
N GLU A 121 4.25 -24.40 10.66
CA GLU A 121 5.40 -24.54 11.54
C GLU A 121 6.71 -24.68 10.75
N GLU A 122 6.75 -25.55 9.74
CA GLU A 122 7.92 -25.75 8.89
C GLU A 122 8.22 -24.52 8.02
N THR A 123 7.18 -23.81 7.56
CA THR A 123 7.35 -22.54 6.85
C THR A 123 8.02 -21.49 7.75
N MET A 124 7.62 -21.38 9.02
CA MET A 124 8.22 -20.48 9.99
C MET A 124 9.66 -20.88 10.35
N LYS A 125 9.94 -22.17 10.53
CA LYS A 125 11.30 -22.68 10.73
C LYS A 125 12.20 -22.38 9.54
N LEU A 126 11.70 -22.54 8.32
CA LEU A 126 12.44 -22.25 7.09
C LEU A 126 12.83 -20.76 7.01
N PHE A 127 11.91 -19.86 7.36
CA PHE A 127 12.19 -18.42 7.43
C PHE A 127 13.25 -18.08 8.48
N GLN A 128 13.20 -18.73 9.65
CA GLN A 128 14.19 -18.53 10.73
C GLN A 128 15.58 -19.05 10.33
N GLN A 129 15.67 -20.25 9.75
CA GLN A 129 16.94 -20.83 9.30
C GLN A 129 17.62 -19.96 8.23
N ASN A 130 16.83 -19.38 7.33
CA ASN A 130 17.34 -18.52 6.26
C ASN A 130 17.45 -17.04 6.67
N ASN A 131 17.20 -16.69 7.93
CA ASN A 131 17.25 -15.31 8.46
C ASN A 131 16.43 -14.29 7.63
N VAL A 132 15.30 -14.73 7.07
CA VAL A 132 14.41 -13.86 6.28
C VAL A 132 13.21 -13.48 7.13
N ASN A 133 13.06 -12.19 7.40
CA ASN A 133 11.94 -11.70 8.20
C ASN A 133 10.73 -11.40 7.30
N PRO A 134 9.61 -12.14 7.39
CA PRO A 134 8.47 -11.95 6.49
C PRO A 134 7.82 -10.56 6.64
N MET A 135 8.00 -9.93 7.81
CA MET A 135 7.52 -8.57 8.09
C MET A 135 8.38 -7.47 7.44
N ALA A 136 9.57 -7.79 6.92
CA ALA A 136 10.34 -6.81 6.15
C ALA A 136 9.62 -6.39 4.86
N GLY A 137 8.70 -7.23 4.35
CA GLY A 137 7.90 -6.96 3.16
C GLY A 137 6.70 -6.03 3.39
N CYS A 138 6.18 -5.90 4.62
CA CYS A 138 5.06 -5.01 4.93
C CYS A 138 5.49 -3.61 5.42
N PHE A 139 6.78 -3.40 5.67
CA PHE A 139 7.35 -2.10 6.03
C PHE A 139 7.00 -0.95 5.06
N PRO A 140 6.89 -1.15 3.72
CA PRO A 140 6.47 -0.10 2.79
C PRO A 140 5.04 0.42 3.00
N ILE A 141 4.21 -0.27 3.78
CA ILE A 141 2.79 0.08 3.98
C ILE A 141 2.59 0.97 5.22
N PHE A 142 3.54 0.94 6.17
CA PHE A 142 3.45 1.70 7.42
C PHE A 142 4.15 3.06 7.37
N VAL A 143 4.84 3.37 6.27
CA VAL A 143 5.54 4.65 6.04
C VAL A 143 4.72 5.56 5.13
#